data_AF-A0A1E5V6M1-F1
#
_entry.id   AF-A0A1E5V6M1-F1
#
_cell.length_a   1.000
_cell.length_b   1.000
_cell.length_c   1.000
_cell.angle_alpha   90.00
_cell.angle_beta   90.00
_cell.angle_gamma   90.00
#
_symmetry.space_group_name_H-M   'P 1'
#
loop_
_entity.id
_entity.type
_entity.pdbx_description
1 polymer ?
#
loop_
_entity_poly.entity_id
_entity_poly.type
_entity_poly.pdbx_seq_one_letter_code
_entity_poly.pdbx_strand_id
1 'polypeptide(L)'
;MGREMFDMICDVLGSMGAKEDTMLRAAIPIRQRVAVCIWRLATGEPLHLISKHFGLGISTCHKLVLEVCAAIKSVLMPRFLQWLDEAAAAWFKASYEATLGVPGVISAIIVPKISVAAYFNRRQC
;
A
#
# COMPACT_ATOMS: atom_id res chain seq x y z
N MET A 1 -6.22 -11.55 0.89
CA MET A 1 -6.05 -11.07 -0.49
C MET A 1 -6.09 -12.28 -1.41
N GLY A 2 -6.79 -12.20 -2.55
CA GLY A 2 -6.85 -13.31 -3.50
C GLY A 2 -5.47 -13.60 -4.11
N ARG A 3 -5.19 -14.87 -4.43
CA ARG A 3 -3.92 -15.30 -5.03
C ARG A 3 -3.66 -14.62 -6.37
N GLU A 4 -4.67 -14.55 -7.23
CA GLU A 4 -4.58 -13.92 -8.55
C GLU A 4 -4.19 -12.44 -8.47
N MET A 5 -4.77 -11.69 -7.53
CA MET A 5 -4.41 -10.29 -7.29
C MET A 5 -2.97 -10.17 -6.81
N PHE A 6 -2.50 -11.10 -5.97
CA PHE A 6 -1.11 -11.12 -5.50
C PHE A 6 -0.14 -11.36 -6.64
N ASP A 7 -0.45 -12.34 -7.50
CA ASP A 7 0.34 -12.68 -8.68
C ASP A 7 0.40 -11.49 -9.64
N MET A 8 -0.73 -10.85 -9.93
CA MET A 8 -0.79 -9.64 -10.74
C MET A 8 0.10 -8.52 -10.19
N ILE A 9 0.04 -8.25 -8.88
CA ILE A 9 0.91 -7.24 -8.25
C ILE A 9 2.38 -7.64 -8.38
N CYS A 10 2.72 -8.91 -8.17
CA CYS A 10 4.09 -9.40 -8.31
C CYS A 10 4.61 -9.26 -9.75
N ASP A 11 3.77 -9.52 -10.74
CA ASP A 11 4.14 -9.42 -12.16
C ASP A 11 4.34 -7.97 -12.57
N VAL A 12 3.41 -7.09 -12.20
CA VAL A 12 3.47 -5.65 -12.50
C VAL A 12 4.66 -4.96 -11.81
N LEU A 13 5.01 -5.38 -10.60
CA LEU A 13 6.17 -4.83 -9.88
C LEU A 13 7.48 -5.54 -10.25
N GLY A 14 7.42 -6.78 -10.70
CA GLY A 14 8.58 -7.58 -11.13
C GLY A 14 9.30 -6.95 -12.31
N SER A 15 8.57 -6.29 -13.21
CA SER A 15 9.17 -5.57 -14.34
C SER A 15 10.00 -4.35 -13.96
N MET A 16 9.86 -3.81 -12.74
CA MET A 16 10.68 -2.70 -12.23
C MET A 16 11.89 -3.15 -11.38
N GLY A 17 11.88 -4.40 -10.91
CA GLY A 17 12.55 -4.80 -9.68
C GLY A 17 13.59 -5.90 -9.83
N ALA A 18 14.13 -6.12 -11.03
CA ALA A 18 15.31 -6.97 -11.25
C ALA A 18 16.54 -6.29 -10.63
N LYS A 19 16.60 -6.21 -9.30
CA LYS A 19 17.88 -6.16 -8.59
C LYS A 19 18.50 -7.53 -8.80
N GLU A 20 19.43 -7.58 -9.74
CA GLU A 20 20.27 -8.73 -10.03
C GLU A 20 20.95 -9.25 -8.75
N ASP A 21 21.24 -10.54 -8.75
CA ASP A 21 21.98 -11.20 -7.69
C ASP A 21 23.32 -10.49 -7.46
N THR A 22 23.57 -10.14 -6.19
CA THR A 22 24.90 -9.67 -5.81
C THR A 22 25.77 -10.87 -5.47
N MET A 23 27.07 -10.82 -5.79
CA MET A 23 28.03 -11.93 -5.66
C MET A 23 28.10 -12.57 -4.25
N LEU A 24 27.51 -11.96 -3.23
CA LEU A 24 27.56 -12.37 -1.83
C LEU A 24 26.22 -12.91 -1.27
N ARG A 25 25.08 -12.65 -1.93
CA ARG A 25 23.77 -13.13 -1.47
C ARG A 25 22.75 -13.14 -2.60
N ALA A 26 22.00 -14.24 -2.70
CA ALA A 26 20.85 -14.34 -3.58
C ALA A 26 19.86 -13.20 -3.29
N ALA A 27 19.38 -12.55 -4.35
CA ALA A 27 18.40 -11.50 -4.24
C ALA A 27 17.11 -12.05 -3.63
N ILE A 28 16.53 -11.32 -2.67
CA ILE A 28 15.23 -11.69 -2.09
C ILE A 28 14.21 -11.76 -3.24
N PRO A 29 13.47 -12.87 -3.43
CA PRO A 29 12.52 -12.99 -4.53
C PRO A 29 11.45 -11.90 -4.51
N ILE A 30 11.02 -11.40 -5.68
CA ILE A 30 10.02 -10.33 -5.78
C ILE A 30 8.75 -10.63 -4.98
N ARG A 31 8.27 -11.88 -5.05
CA ARG A 31 7.11 -12.35 -4.28
C ARG A 31 7.28 -12.12 -2.79
N GLN A 32 8.46 -12.41 -2.24
CA GLN A 32 8.73 -12.19 -0.82
C GLN A 32 8.80 -10.70 -0.48
N ARG A 33 9.39 -9.86 -1.35
CA ARG A 33 9.42 -8.40 -1.16
C ARG A 33 8.01 -7.80 -1.11
N VAL A 34 7.18 -8.18 -2.08
CA VAL A 34 5.78 -7.75 -2.19
C VAL A 34 4.98 -8.23 -0.98
N ALA A 35 5.16 -9.50 -0.57
CA ALA A 35 4.49 -10.04 0.61
C ALA A 35 4.81 -9.27 1.89
N VAL A 36 6.08 -8.92 2.12
CA VAL A 36 6.51 -8.11 3.28
C VAL A 36 5.81 -6.75 3.29
N CYS A 37 5.77 -6.07 2.14
CA CYS A 37 5.13 -4.75 2.02
C CYS A 37 3.62 -4.83 2.24
N ILE A 38 2.93 -5.75 1.55
CA ILE A 38 1.48 -5.93 1.68
C ILE A 38 1.12 -6.32 3.11
N TRP A 39 1.90 -7.18 3.77
CA TRP A 39 1.68 -7.54 5.16
C TRP A 39 1.75 -6.31 6.08
N ARG A 40 2.77 -5.46 5.89
CA ARG A 40 2.91 -4.20 6.66
C ARG A 40 1.71 -3.29 6.44
N LEU A 41 1.27 -3.10 5.20
CA LEU A 41 0.16 -2.22 4.85
C LEU A 41 -1.18 -2.76 5.36
N ALA A 42 -1.41 -4.08 5.27
CA ALA A 42 -2.67 -4.69 5.67
C ALA A 42 -2.84 -4.77 7.20
N THR A 43 -1.76 -5.06 7.93
CA THR A 43 -1.82 -5.36 9.37
C THR A 43 -1.40 -4.21 10.27
N GLY A 44 -0.54 -3.30 9.78
CA GLY A 44 0.06 -2.27 10.61
C GLY A 44 1.02 -2.80 11.68
N GLU A 45 1.42 -4.08 11.63
CA GLU A 45 2.31 -4.68 12.63
C GLU A 45 3.71 -4.04 12.64
N PRO A 46 4.30 -3.79 13.82
CA PRO A 46 5.64 -3.23 13.93
C PRO A 46 6.68 -4.13 13.24
N LEU A 47 7.73 -3.51 12.69
CA LEU A 47 8.71 -4.17 11.82
C LEU A 47 9.46 -5.34 12.49
N HIS A 48 9.57 -5.37 13.82
CA HIS A 48 10.20 -6.50 14.52
C HIS A 48 9.34 -7.79 14.44
N LEU A 49 8.01 -7.68 14.41
CA LEU A 49 7.13 -8.84 14.20
C LEU A 49 7.18 -9.31 12.75
N ILE A 50 7.22 -8.37 11.81
CA ILE A 50 7.38 -8.67 10.38
C ILE A 50 8.73 -9.34 10.12
N SER A 51 9.80 -8.82 10.72
CA SER A 51 11.14 -9.41 10.69
C SER A 51 11.11 -10.87 11.14
N LYS A 52 10.45 -11.15 12.27
CA LYS A 52 10.28 -12.51 12.79
C LYS A 52 9.45 -13.39 11.86
N HIS A 53 8.37 -12.87 11.28
CA HIS A 53 7.46 -13.62 10.42
C HIS A 53 8.13 -14.04 9.10
N PHE A 54 8.95 -13.16 8.51
CA PHE A 54 9.59 -13.40 7.21
C PHE A 54 11.05 -13.87 7.31
N GLY A 55 11.62 -13.94 8.51
CA GLY A 55 13.03 -14.32 8.72
C GLY A 55 14.03 -13.32 8.14
N LEU A 56 13.65 -12.05 8.02
CA LEU A 56 14.47 -10.98 7.45
C LEU A 56 14.90 -9.99 8.53
N GLY A 57 16.06 -9.35 8.38
CA GLY A 57 16.47 -8.29 9.30
C GLY A 57 15.51 -7.10 9.26
N ILE A 58 15.30 -6.44 10.40
CA ILE A 58 14.37 -5.29 10.54
C ILE A 58 14.67 -4.20 9.50
N SER A 59 15.94 -3.85 9.31
CA SER A 59 16.38 -2.86 8.32
C SER A 59 16.05 -3.28 6.87
N THR A 60 16.13 -4.58 6.60
CA THR A 60 15.75 -5.15 5.30
C THR A 60 14.25 -5.05 5.09
N CYS A 61 13.43 -5.45 6.07
CA CYS A 61 11.97 -5.28 6.00
C CYS A 61 11.59 -3.82 5.76
N HIS A 62 12.19 -2.88 6.50
CA HIS A 62 11.94 -1.46 6.31
C HIS A 62 12.25 -0.99 4.88
N LYS A 63 13.43 -1.35 4.37
CA LYS A 63 13.86 -0.99 3.01
C LYS A 63 12.91 -1.58 1.96
N LEU A 64 12.52 -2.84 2.11
CA LEU A 64 11.57 -3.50 1.20
C LEU A 64 10.20 -2.81 1.20
N VAL A 65 9.69 -2.43 2.37
CA VAL A 65 8.41 -1.69 2.47
C VAL A 65 8.51 -0.40 1.67
N LEU A 66 9.57 0.40 1.86
CA LEU A 66 9.74 1.66 1.15
C LEU A 66 9.88 1.48 -0.37
N GLU A 67 10.73 0.56 -0.81
CA GLU A 67 10.97 0.29 -2.23
C GLU A 67 9.70 -0.17 -2.95
N VAL A 68 8.96 -1.11 -2.33
CA VAL A 68 7.73 -1.63 -2.92
C VAL A 68 6.61 -0.57 -2.88
N CYS A 69 6.47 0.20 -1.80
CA CYS A 69 5.50 1.31 -1.75
C CYS A 69 5.77 2.36 -2.85
N ALA A 70 7.04 2.70 -3.08
CA ALA A 70 7.41 3.61 -4.15
C ALA A 70 7.02 3.06 -5.53
N ALA A 71 7.28 1.78 -5.79
CA ALA A 71 6.92 1.11 -7.04
C ALA A 71 5.39 1.00 -7.24
N ILE A 72 4.65 0.69 -6.17
CA ILE A 72 3.18 0.72 -6.19
C ILE A 72 2.68 2.11 -6.58
N LYS A 73 3.24 3.17 -5.98
CA LYS A 73 2.87 4.55 -6.28
C LYS A 73 3.16 4.95 -7.72
N SER A 74 4.26 4.47 -8.31
CA SER A 74 4.61 4.82 -9.68
C SER A 74 3.82 4.04 -10.73
N VAL A 75 3.44 2.79 -10.47
CA VAL A 75 2.85 1.91 -11.49
C VAL A 75 1.37 1.64 -11.28
N LEU A 76 0.96 1.33 -10.06
CA LEU A 76 -0.41 0.91 -9.78
C LEU A 76 -1.31 2.12 -9.55
N MET A 77 -0.85 3.16 -8.86
CA MET A 77 -1.69 4.33 -8.59
C MET A 77 -2.25 4.97 -9.88
N PRO A 78 -1.47 5.22 -10.95
CA PRO A 78 -2.02 5.80 -12.18
C PRO A 78 -3.03 4.91 -12.91
N ARG A 79 -2.97 3.59 -12.70
CA ARG A 79 -3.87 2.62 -13.35
C ARG A 79 -5.21 2.48 -12.62
N PHE A 80 -5.18 2.54 -11.29
CA PHE A 80 -6.33 2.22 -10.45
C PHE A 80 -6.93 3.43 -9.74
N LEU A 81 -6.17 4.52 -9.59
CA LEU A 81 -6.66 5.76 -9.01
C LEU A 81 -6.88 6.77 -10.14
N GLN A 82 -8.15 6.98 -10.46
CA GLN A 82 -8.56 8.11 -11.28
C GLN A 82 -8.69 9.33 -10.37
N TRP A 83 -7.87 10.35 -10.63
CA TRP A 83 -8.07 11.64 -10.00
C TRP A 83 -9.28 12.31 -10.64
N LEU A 84 -10.06 13.03 -9.82
CA LEU A 84 -11.21 13.78 -10.31
C LEU A 84 -10.74 14.87 -11.26
N ASP A 85 -11.41 15.00 -12.40
CA ASP A 85 -11.28 16.20 -13.23
C ASP A 85 -11.96 17.39 -12.54
N GLU A 86 -11.79 18.58 -13.12
CA GLU A 86 -12.29 19.81 -12.52
C GLU A 86 -13.82 19.84 -12.40
N ALA A 87 -14.52 19.26 -13.37
CA ALA A 87 -15.98 19.17 -13.39
C ALA A 87 -16.50 18.23 -12.29
N ALA A 88 -15.93 17.04 -12.18
CA ALA A 88 -16.27 16.09 -11.12
C ALA A 88 -15.91 16.66 -9.74
N ALA A 89 -14.74 17.30 -9.60
CA ALA A 89 -14.34 17.95 -8.36
C ALA A 89 -15.33 19.06 -7.94
N ALA A 90 -15.79 19.88 -8.90
CA ALA A 90 -16.80 20.92 -8.63
C ALA A 90 -18.13 20.31 -8.17
N TRP A 91 -18.58 19.23 -8.83
CA TRP A 91 -19.79 18.51 -8.45
C TRP A 91 -19.68 17.93 -7.02
N PHE A 92 -18.58 17.26 -6.69
CA PHE A 92 -18.37 16.72 -5.34
C PHE A 92 -18.33 17.83 -4.28
N LYS A 93 -17.65 18.95 -4.54
CA LYS A 93 -17.64 20.11 -3.63
C LYS A 93 -19.04 20.61 -3.33
N ALA A 94 -19.85 20.84 -4.37
CA ALA A 94 -21.22 21.31 -4.21
C ALA A 94 -22.08 20.29 -3.43
N SER A 95 -21.93 19.00 -3.75
CA SER A 95 -22.66 17.92 -3.07
C SER A 95 -22.29 17.81 -1.58
N TYR A 96 -21.01 17.89 -1.24
CA TYR A 96 -20.54 17.86 0.15
C TYR A 96 -20.95 19.10 0.92
N GLU A 97 -20.88 20.28 0.31
CA GLU A 97 -21.33 21.53 0.93
C GLU A 97 -22.84 21.52 1.20
N ALA A 98 -23.65 21.04 0.24
CA ALA A 98 -25.10 20.92 0.44
C ALA A 98 -25.48 19.89 1.52
N THR A 99 -24.72 18.81 1.66
CA THR A 99 -25.04 17.70 2.59
C THR A 99 -24.46 17.93 3.98
N LEU A 100 -23.23 18.45 4.08
CA LEU A 100 -22.46 18.56 5.32
C LEU A 100 -22.16 20.01 5.73
N GLY A 101 -22.43 21.00 4.89
CA GLY A 101 -22.11 22.41 5.16
C GLY A 101 -20.61 22.72 5.14
N VAL A 102 -19.77 21.84 4.59
CA VAL A 102 -18.30 22.02 4.56
C VAL A 102 -17.86 22.36 3.14
N PRO A 103 -17.45 23.62 2.88
CA PRO A 103 -17.03 24.03 1.54
C PRO A 103 -15.68 23.43 1.16
N GLY A 104 -15.47 23.20 -0.14
CA GLY A 104 -14.18 22.81 -0.71
C GLY A 104 -13.78 21.33 -0.55
N VAL A 105 -14.62 20.49 0.07
CA VAL A 105 -14.37 19.05 0.25
C VAL A 105 -14.78 18.26 -0.99
N ILE A 106 -13.85 17.47 -1.55
CA ILE A 106 -14.12 16.57 -2.70
C ILE A 106 -14.30 15.11 -2.27
N SER A 107 -13.77 14.75 -1.11
CA SER A 107 -13.84 13.40 -0.53
C SER A 107 -13.46 13.48 0.94
N ALA A 108 -13.86 12.49 1.73
CA ALA A 108 -13.52 12.39 3.14
C ALA A 108 -12.92 11.01 3.46
N ILE A 109 -11.85 11.00 4.24
CA ILE A 109 -11.31 9.78 4.85
C ILE A 109 -11.71 9.79 6.32
N ILE A 110 -12.33 8.70 6.77
CA ILE A 110 -12.75 8.56 8.17
C ILE A 110 -11.51 8.28 9.03
N VAL A 111 -11.26 9.18 9.97
CA VAL A 111 -10.22 9.03 11.00
C VAL A 111 -10.84 8.41 12.25
N PRO A 112 -10.47 7.18 12.65
CA PRO A 112 -10.93 6.60 13.90
C PRO A 112 -10.36 7.37 15.09
N LYS A 113 -11.24 7.95 15.91
CA LYS A 113 -10.86 8.81 17.04
C LYS A 113 -10.25 8.05 18.23
N ILE A 114 -10.55 6.76 18.36
CA ILE A 114 -10.25 5.98 19.57
C ILE A 114 -8.92 5.23 19.44
N SER A 115 -8.60 4.73 18.25
CA SER A 115 -7.42 3.91 18.06
C SER A 115 -6.93 3.95 16.62
N VAL A 116 -5.63 4.22 16.46
CA VAL A 116 -4.92 4.11 15.18
C VAL A 116 -5.02 2.67 14.63
N ALA A 117 -5.16 1.67 15.50
CA ALA A 117 -5.31 0.27 15.08
C ALA A 117 -6.58 0.04 14.24
N ALA A 118 -7.60 0.90 14.36
CA ALA A 118 -8.82 0.80 13.59
C ALA A 118 -8.67 1.21 12.11
N TYR A 119 -7.52 1.77 11.72
CA TYR A 119 -7.18 1.93 10.30
C TYR A 119 -6.81 0.61 9.63
N PHE A 120 -6.31 -0.36 10.39
CA PHE A 120 -5.82 -1.61 9.85
C PHE A 120 -6.93 -2.65 9.76
N ASN A 121 -6.84 -3.51 8.74
CA ASN A 121 -7.79 -4.59 8.58
C ASN A 121 -7.67 -5.54 9.77
N ARG A 122 -8.78 -5.74 10.49
CA ARG A 122 -8.83 -6.76 11.54
C ARG A 122 -8.58 -8.11 10.90
N ARG A 123 -7.74 -8.93 11.53
CA ARG A 123 -7.59 -10.34 11.15
C ARG A 123 -8.95 -11.00 11.31
N GLN A 124 -9.64 -11.22 10.20
CA GLN A 124 -10.75 -12.16 10.17
C GLN A 124 -10.09 -13.53 10.19
N CYS A 125 -10.12 -14.18 11.36
CA CYS A 125 -9.79 -15.59 11.49
C CYS A 125 -10.85 -16.43 10.78
#